data_AF-A0A1I3L4F6-F1
#
_entry.id   AF-A0A1I3L4F6-F1
#
_cell.length_a   1.000
_cell.length_b   1.000
_cell.length_c   1.000
_cell.angle_alpha   90.00
_cell.angle_beta   90.00
_cell.angle_gamma   90.00
#
_symmetry.space_group_name_H-M   'P 1'
#
loop_
_entity.id
_entity.type
_entity.pdbx_description
1 polymer ?
#
loop_
_entity_poly.entity_id
_entity_poly.type
_entity_poly.pdbx_seq_one_letter_code
_entity_poly.pdbx_strand_id
1 'polypeptide(L)' 'MGEKDFEEKAVVKAEGNAVQEMEQSAQELCLSTPGGRFHVRWDENGSASAMGQLAFFC' A
#
# COMPACT_ATOMS: atom_id res chain seq x y z
N MET A 1 -12.52 -29.86 22.49
CA MET A 1 -12.40 -28.92 21.35
C MET A 1 -10.92 -28.65 21.23
N GLY A 2 -10.24 -29.43 20.37
CA GLY A 2 -8.79 -29.43 20.28
C GLY A 2 -8.35 -28.31 19.34
N GLU A 3 -7.82 -27.24 19.90
CA GLU A 3 -7.12 -26.21 19.15
C GLU A 3 -5.85 -26.87 18.62
N LYS A 4 -5.87 -27.27 17.34
CA LYS A 4 -4.65 -27.64 16.65
C LYS A 4 -3.94 -26.33 16.37
N ASP A 5 -2.82 -26.11 17.04
CA ASP A 5 -1.84 -25.10 16.65
C ASP A 5 -1.54 -25.29 15.16
N PHE A 6 -2.18 -24.45 14.35
CA PHE A 6 -2.01 -24.47 12.91
C PHE A 6 -0.65 -23.84 12.67
N GLU A 7 0.38 -24.67 12.41
CA GLU A 7 1.66 -24.15 11.93
C GLU A 7 1.40 -23.41 10.63
N GLU A 8 1.35 -22.09 10.74
CA GLU A 8 1.16 -21.19 9.64
C GLU A 8 2.28 -21.44 8.64
N LYS A 9 1.92 -22.05 7.51
CA LYS A 9 2.85 -22.34 6.41
C LYS A 9 3.62 -21.07 6.11
N ALA A 10 4.94 -21.16 5.93
CA ALA A 10 5.80 -20.01 5.64
C ALA A 10 5.28 -19.12 4.50
N VAL A 11 4.51 -19.69 3.56
CA VAL A 11 3.82 -18.97 2.47
C VAL A 11 2.72 -18.03 3.00
N VAL A 12 1.89 -18.46 3.95
CA VAL A 12 0.80 -17.65 4.53
C VAL A 12 1.37 -16.48 5.33
N LYS A 13 2.45 -16.74 6.09
CA LYS A 13 3.18 -15.68 6.81
C LYS A 13 3.86 -14.70 5.85
N ALA A 14 4.40 -15.18 4.73
CA ALA A 14 4.98 -14.32 3.70
C ALA A 14 3.92 -13.48 2.99
N GLU A 15 2.74 -14.04 2.74
CA GLU A 15 1.58 -13.33 2.15
C GLU A 15 1.06 -12.24 3.09
N GLY A 16 0.89 -12.56 4.38
CA GLY A 16 0.50 -11.57 5.40
C GLY A 16 1.49 -10.41 5.50
N ASN A 17 2.79 -10.71 5.49
CA ASN A 17 3.83 -9.68 5.48
C ASN A 17 3.80 -8.84 4.20
N ALA A 18 3.60 -9.44 3.03
CA ALA A 18 3.54 -8.73 1.76
C ALA A 18 2.32 -7.79 1.70
N VAL A 19 1.17 -8.22 2.21
CA VAL A 19 -0.03 -7.38 2.33
C VAL A 19 0.22 -6.21 3.29
N GLN A 20 0.83 -6.47 4.45
CA GLN A 20 1.15 -5.43 5.42
C GLN A 20 2.19 -4.41 4.89
N GLU A 21 3.19 -4.86 4.14
CA GLU A 21 4.14 -3.96 3.45
C GLU A 21 3.46 -3.16 2.33
N MET A 22 2.48 -3.74 1.63
CA MET A 22 1.69 -3.05 0.62
C MET A 22 0.77 -1.99 1.24
N GLU A 23 0.17 -2.28 2.40
CA GLU A 23 -0.62 -1.31 3.17
C GLU A 23 0.24 -0.18 3.77
N GLN A 24 1.47 -0.48 4.20
CA GLN A 24 2.41 0.53 4.67
C GLN A 24 2.94 1.42 3.53
N SER A 25 3.18 0.85 2.36
CA SER A 25 3.59 1.60 1.16
C SER A 25 2.43 2.36 0.50
N ALA A 26 1.19 1.91 0.66
CA ALA A 26 -0.01 2.61 0.19
C ALA A 26 -0.25 3.94 0.90
N GLN A 27 0.36 4.16 2.07
CA GLN A 27 0.18 5.39 2.84
C GLN A 27 0.80 6.63 2.16
N GLU A 28 1.75 6.48 1.23
CA GLU A 28 2.37 7.62 0.53
C GLU A 28 2.76 7.30 -0.92
N LEU A 29 1.78 7.01 -1.78
CA LEU A 29 2.05 6.81 -3.21
C LEU A 29 1.98 8.15 -3.96
N CYS A 30 3.05 8.48 -4.67
CA CYS A 30 3.14 9.69 -5.49
C CYS A 30 3.05 9.35 -6.99
N LEU A 31 2.24 10.09 -7.76
CA LEU A 31 2.18 9.96 -9.21
C LEU A 31 2.98 11.07 -9.89
N SER A 32 3.84 10.71 -10.84
CA SER A 32 4.56 11.67 -11.67
C SER A 32 3.81 11.89 -12.98
N THR A 33 3.53 13.15 -13.29
CA THR A 33 2.90 13.59 -14.53
C THR A 33 3.82 14.61 -15.22
N PRO A 34 3.63 14.90 -16.52
CA PRO A 34 4.37 15.99 -17.17
C PRO A 34 4.23 17.35 -16.46
N GLY A 35 3.14 17.58 -15.73
CA GLY A 35 2.87 18.79 -14.96
C GLY A 35 3.35 18.75 -13.52
N GLY A 36 4.12 17.73 -13.10
CA GLY A 36 4.67 17.62 -11.74
C GLY A 36 4.25 16.35 -11.01
N ARG A 37 4.51 16.30 -9.70
CA ARG A 37 4.26 15.14 -8.85
C ARG A 37 3.07 15.40 -7.92
N PHE A 38 2.17 14.44 -7.84
CA PHE A 38 0.98 14.48 -6.98
C PHE A 38 1.11 13.48 -5.86
N HIS A 39 0.75 13.89 -4.64
CA HIS A 39 0.53 12.94 -3.56
C HIS A 39 -0.87 12.35 -3.73
N VAL A 40 -0.98 11.03 -3.73
CA VAL A 40 -2.23 10.33 -4.01
C VAL A 40 -2.53 9.37 -2.87
N ARG A 41 -3.78 9.39 -2.43
CA ARG A 41 -4.32 8.38 -1.51
C ARG A 41 -5.10 7.36 -2.31
N TRP A 42 -4.79 6.09 -2.07
CA TRP A 42 -5.54 4.97 -2.59
C TRP A 42 -6.60 4.55 -1.58
N ASP A 43 -7.78 4.20 -2.07
CA ASP A 43 -8.80 3.52 -1.28
C ASP A 43 -8.77 2.01 -1.53
N GLU A 44 -9.48 1.27 -0.68
CA GLU A 44 -9.57 -0.20 -0.72
C GLU A 44 -10.25 -0.72 -2.00
N ASN A 45 -11.00 0.14 -2.70
CA ASN A 45 -11.64 -0.18 -3.98
C ASN A 45 -10.68 0.03 -5.16
N GLY A 46 -9.42 0.38 -4.91
CA GLY A 46 -8.41 0.65 -5.93
C GLY A 46 -8.59 1.99 -6.63
N SER A 47 -9.38 2.91 -6.08
CA SER A 47 -9.47 4.28 -6.62
C SER A 47 -8.41 5.17 -6.00
N ALA A 48 -7.89 6.11 -6.81
CA ALA A 48 -6.85 7.05 -6.44
C ALA A 48 -7.42 8.47 -6.37
N SER A 49 -7.27 9.13 -5.23
CA SER A 49 -7.63 10.54 -5.04
C SER A 49 -6.38 11.38 -4.84
N ALA A 50 -6.20 12.40 -5.70
CA ALA A 50 -5.13 13.37 -5.55
C ALA A 50 -5.36 14.21 -4.29
N MET A 51 -4.41 14.14 -3.34
CA MET A 51 -4.48 14.88 -2.07
C MET A 51 -3.84 16.26 -2.15
N GLY A 52 -3.09 16.52 -3.21
CA GLY A 52 -2.41 17.78 -3.43
C GLY A 52 -1.21 17.61 -4.35
N GLN A 53 -0.77 18.72 -4.90
CA GLN A 53 0.44 18.74 -5.69
C GLN A 53 1.64 18.93 -4.75
N LEU A 54 2.65 18.07 -4.86
CA LEU A 54 3.89 18.28 -4.14
C LEU A 54 4.61 19.48 -4.76
N ALA A 55 5.18 20.34 -3.91
CA ALA A 55 5.92 21.51 -4.36
C ALA A 55 7.01 21.08 -5.36
N PHE A 56 6.96 21.69 -6.54
CA PHE A 56 7.82 21.34 -7.67
C PHE A 56 9.30 21.42 -7.28
N PHE A 57 10.03 20.32 -7.43
CA PHE A 57 11.48 20.39 -7.65
C PHE A 57 11.71 19.86 -9.07
N CYS A 58 12.16 20.76 -9.94
CA CYS A 58 12.66 20.46 -11.28
C CYS A 58 13.96 19.66 -11.21
#